data_AF-A0A2X2DKX0-F1
#
_entry.id   AF-A0A2X2DKX0-F1
#
_cell.length_a   1.000
_cell.length_b   1.000
_cell.length_c   1.000
_cell.angle_alpha   90.00
_cell.angle_beta   90.00
_cell.angle_gamma   90.00
#
_symmetry.space_group_name_H-M   'P 1'
#
loop_
_entity.id
_entity.type
_entity.pdbx_description
1 polymer ?
#
loop_
_entity_poly.entity_id
_entity_poly.type
_entity_poly.pdbx_seq_one_letter_code
_entity_poly.pdbx_strand_id
1 'polypeptide(L)' 'MKQIADKGWCVWDDFLTPEAVKQLRACFGNDAQQARIGRHENLLAETTIRSDKIRWLEPANGRASSTLSYANGKHSTSS' A
#
# COMPACT_ATOMS: atom_id res chain seq x y z
N MET A 1 -11.47 23.83 6.43
CA MET A 1 -11.04 23.03 5.25
C MET A 1 -10.28 23.85 4.18
N LYS A 2 -9.59 24.95 4.54
CA LYS A 2 -8.90 25.80 3.54
C LYS A 2 -7.44 25.41 3.27
N GLN A 3 -6.79 24.66 4.16
CA GLN A 3 -5.35 24.38 4.07
C GLN A 3 -4.95 23.54 2.86
N ILE A 4 -5.75 22.53 2.47
CA ILE A 4 -5.48 21.73 1.27
C ILE A 4 -5.56 22.60 0.02
N ALA A 5 -6.59 23.46 -0.08
CA ALA A 5 -6.75 24.34 -1.24
C ALA A 5 -5.63 25.39 -1.35
N ASP A 6 -5.17 25.94 -0.23
CA ASP A 6 -4.18 27.03 -0.23
C ASP A 6 -2.72 26.52 -0.24
N LYS A 7 -2.45 25.35 0.36
CA LYS A 7 -1.08 24.85 0.61
C LYS A 7 -0.79 23.48 -0.01
N GLY A 8 -1.81 22.76 -0.47
CA GLY A 8 -1.66 21.39 -0.99
C GLY A 8 -1.49 20.30 0.07
N TRP A 9 -1.54 20.63 1.36
CA TRP A 9 -1.43 19.66 2.47
C TRP A 9 -2.15 20.15 3.72
N CYS A 10 -2.48 19.23 4.62
CA CYS A 10 -2.90 19.55 5.98
C CYS A 10 -2.44 18.46 6.96
N VAL A 11 -2.19 18.85 8.21
CA VAL A 11 -2.02 17.92 9.34
C VAL A 11 -3.32 17.89 10.12
N TRP A 12 -3.75 16.70 10.49
CA TRP A 12 -4.96 16.49 11.30
C TRP A 12 -4.61 15.55 12.45
N ASP A 13 -4.42 16.14 13.62
CA ASP A 13 -4.14 15.40 14.85
C ASP A 13 -5.40 14.71 15.39
N ASP A 14 -5.21 13.57 16.05
CA ASP A 14 -6.29 12.77 16.65
C ASP A 14 -7.43 12.39 15.67
N PHE A 15 -7.07 12.13 14.40
CA PHE A 15 -8.03 11.72 13.37
C PHE A 15 -8.85 10.48 13.76
N LEU A 16 -8.23 9.54 14.48
CA LEU A 16 -8.87 8.38 15.09
C LEU A 16 -8.70 8.42 16.60
N THR A 17 -9.66 7.82 17.31
CA THR A 17 -9.50 7.60 18.76
C THR A 17 -8.32 6.67 19.04
N PRO A 18 -7.67 6.77 20.22
CA PRO A 18 -6.57 5.88 20.58
C PRO A 18 -6.91 4.39 20.48
N GLU A 19 -8.14 4.01 20.82
CA GLU A 19 -8.61 2.63 20.73
C GLU A 19 -8.75 2.16 19.28
N ALA A 20 -9.28 2.99 18.38
CA ALA A 20 -9.35 2.67 16.95
C ALA A 20 -7.95 2.49 16.35
N VAL A 21 -6.97 3.31 16.75
CA VAL A 21 -5.56 3.14 16.34
C VAL A 21 -4.99 1.81 16.83
N LYS A 22 -5.31 1.40 18.06
CA LYS A 22 -4.87 0.12 18.63
C LYS A 22 -5.44 -1.07 17.85
N GLN A 23 -6.73 -1.03 17.51
CA GLN A 23 -7.39 -2.07 16.72
C GLN A 23 -6.79 -2.15 15.30
N LEU A 24 -6.56 -1.00 14.66
CA LEU A 24 -5.92 -0.94 13.35
C LEU A 24 -4.52 -1.57 13.37
N ARG A 25 -3.71 -1.31 14.42
CA ARG A 25 -2.39 -1.93 14.59
C ARG A 25 -2.44 -3.45 14.66
N ALA A 26 -3.46 -4.01 15.31
CA ALA A 26 -3.63 -5.45 15.44
C ALA A 26 -3.96 -6.16 14.12
N CYS A 27 -4.45 -5.43 13.11
CA CYS A 27 -4.72 -5.98 11.78
C CYS A 27 -3.46 -6.16 10.92
N PHE A 28 -2.33 -5.54 11.26
CA PHE A 28 -1.09 -5.70 10.52
C PHE A 28 -0.41 -7.03 10.89
N GLY A 29 -0.44 -8.00 9.97
CA GLY A 29 0.31 -9.25 10.07
C GLY A 29 1.79 -9.10 9.68
N ASN A 30 2.56 -10.19 9.82
CA ASN A 30 3.99 -10.25 9.49
C ASN A 30 4.29 -10.51 8.01
N ASP A 31 3.27 -10.49 7.17
CA ASP A 31 3.27 -10.88 5.76
C ASP A 31 3.37 -9.65 4.82
N ALA A 32 4.04 -8.60 5.30
CA ALA A 32 4.42 -7.45 4.49
C ALA A 32 5.62 -7.80 3.58
N GLN A 33 5.60 -7.28 2.35
CA GLN A 33 6.59 -7.55 1.32
C GLN A 33 7.48 -6.33 1.07
N GLN A 34 8.71 -6.55 0.59
CA GLN A 34 9.61 -5.46 0.23
C GLN A 34 8.96 -4.55 -0.81
N ALA A 35 8.88 -3.26 -0.51
CA ALA A 35 8.25 -2.32 -1.40
C ALA A 35 9.09 -2.07 -2.66
N ARG A 36 8.41 -1.85 -3.78
CA ARG A 36 9.01 -1.64 -5.10
C ARG A 36 8.70 -0.24 -5.64
N ILE A 37 9.49 0.21 -6.60
CA ILE A 37 9.39 1.51 -7.27
C ILE A 37 9.30 1.29 -8.77
N GLY A 38 8.53 2.12 -9.46
CA GLY A 38 8.34 2.06 -10.90
C GLY A 38 6.93 1.65 -11.29
N ARG A 39 6.71 1.46 -12.60
CA ARG A 39 5.41 1.10 -13.19
C ARG A 39 5.62 -0.02 -14.20
N HIS A 40 4.66 -0.95 -14.28
CA HIS A 40 4.68 -2.08 -15.20
C HIS A 40 6.02 -2.86 -15.17
N GLU A 41 6.67 -3.03 -16.31
CA GLU A 41 7.95 -3.73 -16.46
C GLU A 41 9.13 -3.06 -15.73
N ASN A 42 9.02 -1.78 -15.39
CA ASN A 42 10.09 -1.03 -14.72
C ASN A 42 10.01 -1.11 -13.18
N LEU A 43 9.34 -2.14 -12.63
CA LEU A 43 9.26 -2.35 -11.19
C LEU A 43 10.58 -2.87 -10.62
N LEU A 44 11.25 -2.05 -9.81
CA LEU A 44 12.52 -2.36 -9.16
C LEU A 44 12.36 -2.38 -7.64
N ALA A 45 13.02 -3.35 -6.99
CA ALA A 45 13.09 -3.44 -5.53
C ALA A 45 14.38 -2.77 -5.02
N GLU A 46 14.55 -1.49 -5.36
CA GLU A 46 15.77 -0.74 -5.03
C GLU A 46 15.71 -0.24 -3.58
N THR A 47 16.34 -0.98 -2.67
CA THR A 47 16.28 -0.73 -1.23
C THR A 47 16.98 0.55 -0.79
N THR A 48 17.88 1.07 -1.63
CA THR A 48 18.52 2.38 -1.42
C THR A 48 17.56 3.56 -1.60
N ILE A 49 16.46 3.37 -2.32
CA ILE A 49 15.42 4.40 -2.53
C ILE A 49 14.22 4.16 -1.60
N ARG A 50 13.79 2.92 -1.39
CA ARG A 50 12.78 2.60 -0.37
C ARG A 50 13.03 1.23 0.28
N SER A 51 13.15 1.22 1.60
CA SER A 51 13.47 0.03 2.40
C SER A 51 12.29 -0.49 3.22
N ASP A 52 11.12 0.16 3.12
CA ASP A 52 9.92 -0.23 3.83
C ASP A 52 9.31 -1.55 3.31
N LYS A 53 8.59 -2.24 4.18
CA LYS A 53 7.73 -3.37 3.81
C LYS A 53 6.28 -2.92 3.78
N ILE A 54 5.57 -3.27 2.70
CA ILE A 54 4.18 -2.87 2.49
C ILE A 54 3.29 -4.07 2.19
N ARG A 55 1.99 -3.82 2.30
CA ARG A 55 0.93 -4.72 1.89
C ARG A 55 -0.21 -3.88 1.34
N TRP A 56 -0.78 -4.32 0.23
CA TRP A 56 -2.06 -3.81 -0.26
C TRP A 56 -3.20 -4.43 0.56
N LEU A 57 -4.09 -3.59 1.08
CA LEU A 57 -5.27 -4.03 1.82
C LEU A 57 -6.45 -4.14 0.84
N GLU A 58 -7.14 -5.30 0.85
CA GLU A 58 -8.39 -5.45 0.12
C GLU A 58 -9.57 -4.90 0.95
N PRO A 59 -10.65 -4.41 0.31
CA PRO A 59 -11.83 -3.90 1.02
C PRO A 59 -12.50 -4.94 1.93
N ALA A 60 -12.48 -6.22 1.55
CA ALA A 60 -12.99 -7.32 2.38
C ALA A 60 -12.03 -7.72 3.51
N ASN A 61 -10.78 -7.24 3.47
CA ASN A 61 -9.69 -7.72 4.31
C ASN A 61 -9.47 -6.86 5.56
N GLY A 62 -10.55 -6.69 6.34
CA GLY A 62 -10.46 -7.02 7.76
C GLY A 62 -10.12 -8.51 8.01
N ARG A 63 -10.09 -9.34 6.95
CA ARG A 63 -9.66 -10.74 6.93
C ARG A 63 -8.81 -11.08 5.69
N ALA A 64 -7.49 -11.12 5.84
CA ALA A 64 -6.52 -11.34 4.75
C ALA A 64 -6.68 -12.67 3.98
N SER A 65 -6.88 -12.57 2.66
CA SER A 65 -6.56 -13.56 1.61
C SER A 65 -6.93 -12.92 0.26
N SER A 66 -6.27 -13.06 -0.89
CA SER A 66 -5.04 -13.69 -1.36
C SER A 66 -4.68 -12.98 -2.68
N THR A 67 -3.39 -12.79 -2.96
CA THR A 67 -2.80 -12.52 -4.28
C THR A 67 -3.51 -11.53 -5.23
N LEU A 68 -3.12 -10.25 -5.21
CA LEU A 68 -3.16 -9.42 -6.41
C LEU A 68 -1.77 -9.38 -7.05
N SER A 69 -1.53 -10.31 -7.98
CA SER A 69 -0.56 -10.08 -9.04
C SER A 69 -1.12 -9.01 -9.97
N TYR A 70 -0.57 -7.80 -9.94
CA TYR A 70 -0.73 -6.87 -11.06
C TYR A 70 0.08 -7.44 -12.24
N ALA A 71 -0.55 -8.33 -13.00
CA ALA A 71 -0.09 -8.78 -14.31
C ALA A 71 -1.15 -8.35 -15.34
N ASN A 72 -0.84 -7.32 -16.12
CA ASN A 72 -1.50 -7.00 -17.39
C ASN A 72 -0.40 -6.97 -18.45
N GLY A 73 -0.45 -7.68 -19.58
CA GLY A 73 -1.47 -8.57 -20.12
C GLY A 73 -0.84 -9.64 -20.99
N LYS A 74 -1.64 -10.66 -21.30
CA LYS A 74 -1.27 -11.76 -22.19
C LYS A 74 -1.02 -11.25 -23.61
N HIS A 75 0.18 -11.44 -24.14
CA HIS A 75 0.38 -11.68 -25.57
C HIS A 75 0.90 -13.11 -25.71
N SER A 76 -0.03 -14.02 -26.03
CA SER A 76 0.32 -15.29 -26.64
C SER A 76 0.84 -14.99 -28.04
N THR A 77 2.09 -15.31 -28.30
CA THR A 77 2.55 -15.64 -29.65
C THR A 77 3.11 -17.05 -29.59
N SER A 78 2.32 -17.98 -30.10
CA SER A 78 2.77 -19.31 -30.51
C SER A 78 3.79 -19.17 -31.64
N SER A 79 4.85 -19.96 -31.58
CA SER A 79 5.53 -20.55 -32.73
C SER A 79 6.06 -21.91 -32.30
#